data_AF-A0A397JEE5-F1
#
_entry.id   AF-A0A397JEE5-F1
#
_cell.length_a   1.000
_cell.length_b   1.000
_cell.length_c   1.000
_cell.angle_alpha   90.00
_cell.angle_beta   90.00
_cell.angle_gamma   90.00
#
_symmetry.space_group_name_H-M   'P 1'
#
loop_
_entity.id
_entity.type
_entity.pdbx_description
1 polymer ?
#
loop_
_entity_poly.entity_id
_entity_poly.type
_entity_poly.pdbx_seq_one_letter_code
_entity_poly.pdbx_strand_id
1 'polypeptide(L)'
;MGFLISSPTPNYTNTFWSCFRKALDDNKKNRDGKRRILSIIANDFTYKELENNLDIGTHTISESRKHAILNGFGCPPLVKPIFRRLKVTIEQLDQFEFTNNVFTKSQAGTLGKIF
;
A
#
# COMPACT_ATOMS: atom_id res chain seq x y z
N MET A 1 27.02 -49.78 23.89
CA MET A 1 26.35 -49.36 22.64
C MET A 1 25.16 -48.49 23.01
N GLY A 2 25.33 -47.16 23.04
CA GLY A 2 24.24 -46.21 23.30
C GLY A 2 23.70 -45.69 21.97
N PHE A 3 22.43 -45.96 21.68
CA PHE A 3 21.75 -45.45 20.49
C PHE A 3 21.35 -43.99 20.74
N LEU A 4 21.88 -43.06 19.95
CA LEU A 4 21.41 -41.68 19.94
C LEU A 4 20.04 -41.67 19.25
N ILE A 5 18.97 -41.49 20.02
CA ILE A 5 17.64 -41.19 19.48
C ILE A 5 17.72 -39.77 18.94
N SER A 6 17.83 -39.60 17.62
CA SER A 6 17.70 -38.29 16.99
C SER A 6 16.29 -37.76 17.24
N SER A 7 16.16 -36.70 18.03
CA SER A 7 14.89 -35.98 18.17
C SER A 7 14.41 -35.54 16.78
N PRO A 8 13.13 -35.73 16.42
CA PRO A 8 12.63 -35.29 15.12
C PRO A 8 12.85 -33.79 14.99
N THR A 9 13.66 -33.36 14.01
CA THR A 9 13.78 -31.95 13.67
C THR A 9 12.41 -31.43 13.25
N PRO A 10 11.87 -30.36 13.87
CA PRO A 10 10.59 -29.81 13.48
C PRO A 10 10.60 -29.44 11.99
N ASN A 11 9.61 -29.90 11.24
CA ASN A 11 9.47 -29.54 9.83
C ASN A 11 8.87 -28.13 9.71
N TYR A 12 9.72 -27.12 9.92
CA TYR A 12 9.33 -25.71 9.89
C TYR A 12 8.73 -25.29 8.54
N THR A 13 9.11 -25.94 7.43
CA THR A 13 8.56 -25.68 6.10
C THR A 13 7.07 -26.03 6.03
N ASN A 14 6.69 -27.21 6.52
CA ASN A 14 5.28 -27.62 6.55
C ASN A 14 4.47 -26.73 7.49
N THR A 15 5.03 -26.39 8.64
CA THR A 15 4.40 -25.46 9.58
C THR A 15 4.17 -24.09 8.95
N PHE A 16 5.17 -23.54 8.25
CA PHE A 16 5.06 -22.27 7.54
C PHE A 16 3.91 -22.29 6.52
N TRP A 17 3.89 -23.26 5.61
CA TRP A 17 2.86 -23.33 4.58
C TRP A 17 1.46 -23.56 5.17
N SER A 18 1.34 -24.40 6.20
CA SER A 18 0.07 -24.63 6.90
C SER A 18 -0.45 -23.35 7.57
N CYS A 19 0.41 -22.64 8.29
CA CYS A 19 0.04 -21.37 8.91
C CYS A 19 -0.32 -20.30 7.87
N PHE A 20 0.41 -20.22 6.77
CA PHE A 20 0.14 -19.24 5.72
C PHE A 20 -1.18 -19.53 4.98
N ARG A 21 -1.46 -20.80 4.69
CA ARG A 21 -2.74 -21.22 4.12
C ARG A 21 -3.91 -20.85 5.05
N LYS A 22 -3.76 -21.12 6.35
CA LYS A 22 -4.72 -20.69 7.36
C LYS A 22 -4.92 -19.17 7.37
N ALA A 23 -3.85 -18.39 7.28
CA ALA A 23 -3.94 -16.93 7.19
C ALA A 23 -4.70 -16.47 5.93
N LEU A 24 -4.54 -17.14 4.79
CA LEU A 24 -5.30 -16.85 3.57
C LEU A 24 -6.80 -17.16 3.71
N ASP A 25 -7.15 -18.22 4.43
CA ASP A 25 -8.55 -18.64 4.63
C ASP A 25 -9.28 -17.85 5.72
N ASP A 26 -8.58 -17.46 6.78
CA ASP A 26 -9.12 -16.66 7.89
C ASP A 26 -9.35 -15.19 7.49
N ASN A 27 -8.62 -14.69 6.49
CA ASN A 27 -8.84 -13.33 6.00
C ASN A 27 -10.18 -13.20 5.27
N LYS A 28 -10.75 -11.99 5.25
CA LYS A 28 -12.03 -11.70 4.59
C LYS A 28 -12.06 -12.40 3.23
N LYS A 29 -13.14 -13.15 2.95
CA LYS A 29 -13.36 -13.88 1.68
C LYS A 29 -13.45 -12.96 0.45
N ASN A 30 -13.15 -11.67 0.58
CA ASN A 30 -13.02 -10.77 -0.55
C ASN A 30 -11.67 -10.99 -1.27
N ARG A 31 -11.67 -10.72 -2.58
CA ARG A 31 -10.47 -10.91 -3.41
C ARG A 31 -9.28 -10.11 -2.86
N ASP A 32 -9.52 -8.92 -2.35
CA ASP A 32 -8.46 -8.02 -1.88
C ASP A 32 -7.82 -8.48 -0.57
N GLY A 33 -8.56 -9.16 0.31
CA GLY A 33 -8.02 -9.74 1.53
C GLY A 33 -7.00 -10.84 1.22
N LYS A 34 -7.37 -11.80 0.36
CA LYS A 34 -6.46 -12.87 -0.07
C LYS A 34 -5.26 -12.33 -0.84
N ARG A 35 -5.47 -11.39 -1.77
CA ARG A 35 -4.39 -10.75 -2.54
C ARG A 35 -3.39 -10.03 -1.64
N ARG A 36 -3.89 -9.27 -0.65
CA ARG A 36 -3.05 -8.54 0.30
C ARG A 36 -2.17 -9.49 1.10
N ILE A 37 -2.73 -10.56 1.68
CA ILE A 37 -1.93 -11.50 2.47
C ILE A 37 -0.93 -12.23 1.58
N LEU A 38 -1.37 -12.77 0.44
CA LEU A 38 -0.47 -13.46 -0.48
C LEU A 38 0.66 -12.55 -0.98
N SER A 39 0.39 -11.25 -1.17
CA SER A 39 1.38 -10.30 -1.66
C SER A 39 2.67 -10.29 -0.83
N ILE A 40 2.59 -10.59 0.49
CA ILE A 40 3.72 -10.60 1.42
C ILE A 40 4.86 -11.50 0.93
N ILE A 41 4.54 -12.66 0.37
CA ILE A 41 5.53 -13.66 -0.07
C ILE A 41 5.53 -13.87 -1.59
N ALA A 42 4.61 -13.23 -2.32
CA ALA A 42 4.35 -13.56 -3.72
C ALA A 42 5.56 -13.33 -4.65
N ASN A 43 6.47 -12.42 -4.29
CA ASN A 43 7.66 -12.12 -5.06
C ASN A 43 8.86 -13.02 -4.72
N ASP A 44 8.86 -13.64 -3.55
CA ASP A 44 9.99 -14.45 -3.06
C ASP A 44 9.93 -15.90 -3.55
N PHE A 45 8.74 -16.36 -3.95
CA PHE A 45 8.51 -17.71 -4.45
C PHE A 45 8.09 -17.72 -5.92
N THR A 46 8.40 -18.81 -6.61
CA THR A 46 7.94 -19.04 -7.98
C THR A 46 6.44 -19.31 -8.03
N TYR A 47 5.83 -19.15 -9.20
CA TYR A 47 4.42 -19.51 -9.41
C TYR A 47 4.14 -20.96 -9.01
N LYS A 48 4.96 -21.91 -9.48
CA LYS A 48 4.77 -23.33 -9.18
C LYS A 48 4.85 -23.65 -7.68
N GLU A 49 5.77 -23.03 -6.95
CA GLU A 49 5.88 -23.22 -5.50
C GLU A 49 4.63 -22.71 -4.79
N LEU A 50 4.13 -21.53 -5.19
CA LEU A 50 2.92 -20.97 -4.60
C LEU A 50 1.68 -21.80 -4.94
N GLU A 51 1.54 -22.26 -6.18
CA GLU A 51 0.43 -23.12 -6.61
C GLU A 51 0.42 -24.44 -5.83
N ASN A 52 1.57 -25.13 -5.79
CA ASN A 52 1.67 -26.45 -5.15
C ASN A 52 1.49 -26.37 -3.62
N ASN A 53 2.02 -25.33 -2.96
CA ASN A 53 1.97 -25.24 -1.51
C ASN A 53 0.68 -24.60 -0.97
N LEU A 54 0.00 -23.75 -1.75
CA LEU A 54 -1.17 -23.00 -1.28
C LEU A 54 -2.48 -23.33 -2.01
N ASP A 55 -2.44 -24.14 -3.07
CA ASP A 55 -3.61 -24.49 -3.90
C ASP A 55 -4.33 -23.25 -4.44
N ILE A 56 -3.56 -22.33 -5.01
CA ILE A 56 -4.03 -21.05 -5.56
C ILE A 56 -3.73 -20.99 -7.05
N GLY A 57 -4.61 -20.37 -7.83
CA GLY A 57 -4.39 -20.20 -9.27
C GLY A 57 -3.40 -19.07 -9.62
N THR A 58 -2.72 -19.21 -10.76
CA THR A 58 -1.84 -18.19 -11.38
C THR A 58 -2.40 -16.76 -11.34
N HIS A 59 -3.68 -16.59 -11.64
CA HIS A 59 -4.34 -15.28 -11.64
C HIS A 59 -4.25 -14.61 -10.26
N THR A 60 -4.49 -15.35 -9.18
CA THR A 60 -4.42 -14.83 -7.81
C THR A 60 -2.99 -14.41 -7.45
N ILE A 61 -1.99 -15.17 -7.87
CA ILE A 61 -0.57 -14.85 -7.68
C ILE A 61 -0.22 -13.55 -8.41
N SER A 62 -0.58 -13.45 -9.70
CA SER A 62 -0.33 -12.26 -10.53
C SER A 62 -0.94 -11.00 -9.91
N GLU A 63 -2.20 -11.07 -9.48
CA GLU A 63 -2.88 -9.95 -8.84
C GLU A 63 -2.26 -9.57 -7.48
N SER A 64 -1.72 -10.54 -6.75
CA SER A 64 -1.04 -10.29 -5.46
C SER A 64 0.30 -9.59 -5.66
N ARG A 65 1.04 -9.95 -6.71
CA ARG A 65 2.27 -9.23 -7.08
C ARG A 65 1.98 -7.80 -7.50
N LYS A 66 0.93 -7.58 -8.31
CA LYS A 66 0.46 -6.22 -8.65
C LYS A 66 0.07 -5.43 -7.40
N HIS A 67 -0.59 -6.07 -6.43
CA HIS A 67 -0.93 -5.45 -5.16
C HIS A 67 0.32 -4.99 -4.39
N ALA A 68 1.35 -5.82 -4.29
CA ALA A 68 2.61 -5.46 -3.63
C ALA A 68 3.24 -4.21 -4.27
N ILE A 69 3.21 -4.11 -5.60
CA ILE A 69 3.74 -2.97 -6.35
C ILE A 69 2.93 -1.69 -6.09
N LEU A 70 1.59 -1.79 -6.11
CA LEU A 70 0.71 -0.62 -6.03
C LEU A 70 0.50 -0.11 -4.60
N ASN A 71 0.41 -1.02 -3.62
CA ASN A 71 0.00 -0.70 -2.26
C ASN A 71 1.07 -1.01 -1.21
N GLY A 72 2.09 -1.81 -1.57
CA GLY A 72 3.04 -2.39 -0.62
C GLY A 72 2.63 -3.79 -0.15
N PHE A 73 3.62 -4.57 0.28
CA PHE A 73 3.46 -5.94 0.77
C PHE A 73 2.56 -5.98 2.02
N GLY A 74 1.45 -6.72 1.95
CA GLY A 74 0.53 -6.84 3.09
C GLY A 74 -0.23 -5.56 3.46
N CYS A 75 0.03 -4.44 2.79
CA CYS A 75 -0.60 -3.16 3.09
C CYS A 75 -2.05 -3.12 2.62
N PRO A 76 -2.95 -2.45 3.36
CA PRO A 76 -4.30 -2.19 2.87
C PRO A 76 -4.25 -1.39 1.55
N PRO A 77 -5.22 -1.60 0.64
CA PRO A 77 -5.33 -0.76 -0.55
C PRO A 77 -5.34 0.72 -0.18
N LEU A 78 -4.64 1.54 -0.98
CA LEU A 78 -4.63 2.99 -0.79
C LEU A 78 -6.06 3.53 -0.91
N VAL A 79 -6.56 4.14 0.17
CA VAL A 79 -7.85 4.83 0.15
C VAL A 79 -7.64 6.18 -0.51
N LYS A 80 -8.32 6.41 -1.65
CA LYS A 80 -8.25 7.69 -2.34
C LYS A 80 -8.68 8.81 -1.38
N PRO A 81 -7.92 9.91 -1.25
CA PRO A 81 -8.35 11.05 -0.46
C PRO A 81 -9.64 11.64 -1.04
N ILE A 82 -10.57 11.99 -0.15
CA ILE A 82 -11.81 12.64 -0.55
C ILE A 82 -11.49 14.11 -0.82
N PHE A 83 -11.51 14.50 -2.09
CA PHE A 83 -11.36 15.90 -2.48
C PHE A 83 -12.68 16.64 -2.28
N ARG A 84 -12.72 17.57 -1.32
CA ARG A 84 -13.80 18.56 -1.22
C ARG A 84 -13.39 19.80 -2.01
N ARG A 85 -14.06 20.05 -3.14
CA ARG A 85 -13.92 21.31 -3.88
C ARG A 85 -14.83 22.35 -3.23
N LEU A 86 -14.24 23.36 -2.61
CA LEU A 86 -14.98 24.55 -2.19
C LEU A 86 -15.17 25.45 -3.41
N LYS A 87 -16.39 25.96 -3.61
CA LYS A 87 -16.60 27.04 -4.57
C LYS A 87 -16.04 28.30 -3.95
N VAL A 88 -15.06 28.91 -4.62
CA VAL A 88 -14.60 30.24 -4.26
C VAL A 88 -15.72 31.22 -4.57
N THR A 89 -16.09 32.06 -3.60
CA THR A 89 -17.07 33.13 -3.84
C THR A 89 -16.41 34.30 -4.57
N ILE A 90 -17.21 35.13 -5.23
CA ILE A 90 -16.72 36.36 -5.89
C ILE A 90 -16.02 37.26 -4.85
N GLU A 91 -16.59 37.38 -3.66
CA GLU A 91 -15.99 38.14 -2.54
C GLU A 91 -14.60 37.64 -2.13
N GLN A 92 -14.40 36.31 -2.12
CA GLN A 92 -13.10 35.71 -1.82
C GLN A 92 -12.08 35.96 -2.93
N LEU A 93 -12.52 36.00 -4.20
CA LEU A 93 -11.67 36.38 -5.33
C LEU A 93 -11.30 37.86 -5.26
N ASP A 94 -12.26 38.73 -5.02
CA ASP A 94 -12.04 40.18 -4.90
C ASP A 94 -11.07 40.50 -3.77
N GLN A 95 -11.19 39.83 -2.61
CA GLN A 95 -10.26 39.98 -1.50
C GLN A 95 -8.85 39.51 -1.86
N PHE A 96 -8.72 38.40 -2.61
CA PHE A 96 -7.43 37.90 -3.09
C PHE A 96 -6.77 38.89 -4.08
N GLU A 97 -7.52 39.38 -5.06
CA GLU A 97 -7.03 40.36 -6.03
C GLU A 97 -6.65 41.69 -5.36
N PHE A 98 -7.48 42.16 -4.43
CA PHE A 98 -7.20 43.37 -3.66
C PHE A 98 -5.90 43.23 -2.85
N THR A 99 -5.75 42.12 -2.11
CA THR A 99 -4.55 41.88 -1.30
C THR A 99 -3.30 41.81 -2.16
N ASN A 100 -3.31 41.07 -3.28
CA ASN A 100 -2.18 41.03 -4.21
C ASN A 100 -1.82 42.41 -4.76
N ASN A 101 -2.79 43.22 -5.15
CA ASN A 101 -2.55 44.59 -5.63
C ASN A 101 -1.98 45.53 -4.56
N VAL A 102 -2.37 45.34 -3.29
CA VAL A 102 -1.80 46.11 -2.17
C VAL A 102 -0.34 45.70 -1.92
N PHE A 103 -0.04 44.40 -1.98
CA PHE A 103 1.34 43.90 -1.84
C PHE A 103 2.26 44.41 -2.95
N THR A 104 1.83 44.39 -4.22
CA THR A 104 2.64 44.88 -5.34
C THR A 104 2.89 46.38 -5.26
N LYS A 105 1.89 47.18 -4.89
CA LYS A 105 2.03 48.64 -4.70
C LYS A 105 2.94 48.99 -3.53
N SER A 106 2.94 48.21 -2.45
CA SER A 106 3.83 48.39 -1.30
C SER A 106 5.31 48.18 -1.68
N GLN A 107 5.60 47.19 -2.53
CA GLN A 107 6.96 46.96 -3.03
C GLN A 107 7.42 48.08 -3.99
N ALA A 108 6.54 48.57 -4.86
CA ALA A 108 6.83 49.70 -5.75
C ALA A 108 7.07 51.02 -4.98
N GLY A 109 6.31 51.27 -3.90
CA GLY A 109 6.47 52.44 -3.04
C GLY A 109 7.77 52.46 -2.21
N THR A 110 8.41 51.30 -2.03
CA THR A 110 9.70 51.19 -1.33
C THR A 110 10.88 51.53 -2.25
N LEU A 111 10.76 51.25 -3.56
CA LEU A 111 11.77 51.62 -4.57
C LEU A 111 11.72 53.10 -4.97
N GLY A 112 10.57 53.78 -4.79
CA GLY A 112 10.41 55.20 -5.10
C GLY A 112 10.94 56.19 -4.05
N LYS A 113 11.58 55.72 -2.97
CA LYS A 113 12.17 56.56 -1.91
C LYS A 113 13.71 56.56 -1.88
N ILE A 114 14.35 56.00 -2.91
CA ILE A 114 15.82 55.89 -2.98
C ILE A 114 16.45 56.75 -4.11
N PHE A 115 15.73 57.76 -4.61
CA PHE A 115 16.27 58.80 -5.49
C PHE A 115 15.82 60.19 -5.01
#